data_AF-A0A178VUJ3-F1
#
_entry.id   AF-A0A178VUJ3-F1
#
_cell.length_a   1.000
_cell.length_b   1.000
_cell.length_c   1.000
_cell.angle_alpha   90.00
_cell.angle_beta   90.00
_cell.angle_gamma   90.00
#
_symmetry.space_group_name_H-M   'P 1'
#
loop_
_entity.id
_entity.type
_entity.pdbx_description
1 polymer ?
#
loop_
_entity_poly.entity_id
_entity_poly.type
_entity_poly.pdbx_seq_one_letter_code
_entity_poly.pdbx_strand_id
1 'polypeptide(L)'
;MEAETNGCVLCSGSDFCRSGFGPRTIIICDQCEKEYHIGCLSSQNIVDLKELPKGNWFCSMDCTRINSTLQKLLLGGAEKLSDSSLGIIQTKQERNDVYSISDLDIRWRLISGKVTSPESRMLLSQALAIFHDCFDPIVDPLSGSNLIPRMVYGKTMQGQDYGGICCAVLTVNATVVSAGLLRVFGREVAELPLVATRMCSREKGYFQLLFSCIEKLLSSLNVESIVVPAAEEAEPLWMNKFGFRKLAPEQLSKYIKICYQMVRFKGASMLQKPVDSHQIIDKTIETGASLEENFDLKQANELYVHPLC
;
A
#
# COMPACT_ATOMS: atom_id res chain seq x y z
N MET A 1 16.79 -18.70 14.52
CA MET A 1 16.11 -17.96 13.45
C MET A 1 17.20 -17.62 12.46
N GLU A 2 17.32 -18.43 11.40
CA GLU A 2 18.30 -18.14 10.34
C GLU A 2 17.92 -16.79 9.73
N ALA A 3 18.86 -15.84 9.74
CA ALA A 3 18.70 -14.65 8.93
C ALA A 3 18.73 -15.14 7.48
N GLU A 4 17.55 -15.26 6.86
CA GLU A 4 17.45 -15.47 5.40
C GLU A 4 18.21 -14.32 4.75
N THR A 5 19.46 -14.57 4.37
CA THR A 5 20.32 -13.55 3.78
C THR A 5 19.73 -13.18 2.44
N ASN A 6 19.32 -11.91 2.31
CA ASN A 6 18.96 -11.33 1.04
C ASN A 6 20.13 -11.49 0.05
N GLY A 7 19.79 -11.68 -1.22
CA GLY A 7 20.75 -11.97 -2.25
C GLY A 7 20.54 -11.06 -3.45
N CYS A 8 21.61 -10.81 -4.19
CA CYS A 8 21.56 -10.06 -5.43
C CYS A 8 20.50 -10.64 -6.37
N VAL A 9 19.53 -9.83 -6.81
CA VAL A 9 18.42 -10.28 -7.69
C VAL A 9 18.92 -10.91 -8.99
N LEU A 10 20.11 -10.53 -9.46
CA LEU A 10 20.66 -10.99 -10.74
C LEU A 10 21.40 -12.32 -10.65
N CYS A 11 22.02 -12.64 -9.52
CA CYS A 11 22.83 -13.86 -9.38
C CYS A 11 22.42 -14.76 -8.20
N SER A 12 21.43 -14.34 -7.40
CA SER A 12 20.99 -14.99 -6.16
C SER A 12 22.08 -15.17 -5.09
N GLY A 13 23.27 -14.57 -5.29
CA GLY A 13 24.39 -14.63 -4.35
C GLY A 13 24.24 -13.60 -3.23
N SER A 14 24.62 -13.99 -2.01
CA SER A 14 24.69 -13.12 -0.82
C SER A 14 26.13 -12.73 -0.45
N ASP A 15 27.09 -13.00 -1.34
CA ASP A 15 28.51 -12.74 -1.12
C ASP A 15 28.85 -11.25 -1.31
N PHE A 16 29.22 -10.57 -0.22
CA PHE A 16 29.65 -9.18 -0.28
C PHE A 16 31.08 -8.97 0.22
N CYS A 17 31.76 -7.98 -0.37
CA CYS A 17 33.09 -7.57 0.11
C CYS A 17 32.95 -6.55 1.24
N ARG A 18 33.53 -6.83 2.42
CA ARG A 18 33.56 -5.89 3.56
C ARG A 18 34.54 -4.73 3.40
N SER A 19 35.39 -4.75 2.38
CA SER A 19 36.47 -3.80 2.18
C SER A 19 36.49 -3.27 0.76
N GLY A 20 36.41 -1.95 0.61
CA GLY A 20 36.47 -1.25 -0.66
C GLY A 20 35.17 -1.32 -1.48
N PHE A 21 35.04 -0.36 -2.41
CA PHE A 21 34.03 -0.41 -3.46
C PHE A 21 34.50 -1.34 -4.58
N GLY A 22 33.64 -2.22 -5.08
CA GLY A 22 33.98 -3.13 -6.16
C GLY A 22 32.82 -4.02 -6.62
N PRO A 23 33.08 -5.04 -7.44
CA PRO A 23 32.03 -5.86 -8.07
C PRO A 23 31.10 -6.58 -7.08
N ARG A 24 31.60 -6.91 -5.88
CA ARG A 24 30.83 -7.53 -4.78
C ARG A 24 30.26 -6.53 -3.77
N THR A 25 30.28 -5.23 -4.08
CA THR A 25 29.54 -4.25 -3.29
C THR A 25 28.05 -4.42 -3.56
N ILE A 26 27.24 -4.45 -2.50
CA ILE A 26 25.78 -4.48 -2.59
C ILE A 26 25.26 -3.04 -2.65
N ILE A 27 24.33 -2.78 -3.56
CA ILE A 27 23.51 -1.57 -3.61
C ILE A 27 22.04 -1.96 -3.55
N ILE A 28 21.23 -1.15 -2.88
CA ILE A 28 19.79 -1.37 -2.70
C ILE A 28 19.03 -0.29 -3.47
N CYS A 29 18.00 -0.68 -4.21
CA CYS A 29 17.12 0.27 -4.87
C CYS A 29 16.26 1.01 -3.83
N ASP A 30 16.30 2.34 -3.79
CA ASP A 30 15.54 3.16 -2.83
C ASP A 30 14.01 3.14 -3.05
N GLN A 31 13.53 2.48 -4.11
CA GLN A 31 12.09 2.30 -4.35
C GLN A 31 11.61 0.87 -4.16
N CYS A 32 12.26 -0.11 -4.79
CA CYS A 32 11.80 -1.51 -4.74
C CYS A 32 12.54 -2.36 -3.71
N GLU A 33 13.58 -1.80 -3.08
CA GLU A 33 14.34 -2.40 -1.97
C GLU A 33 15.06 -3.71 -2.33
N LYS A 34 15.14 -4.00 -3.62
CA LYS A 34 15.92 -5.11 -4.16
C LYS A 34 17.41 -4.84 -4.04
N GLU A 35 18.13 -5.89 -3.68
CA GLU A 35 19.59 -5.89 -3.59
C GLU A 35 20.23 -6.29 -4.91
N TYR A 36 21.34 -5.61 -5.24
CA TYR A 36 22.11 -5.85 -6.44
C TYR A 36 23.61 -5.79 -6.13
N HIS A 37 24.38 -6.70 -6.72
CA HIS A 37 25.82 -6.52 -6.82
C HIS A 37 26.15 -5.49 -7.90
N ILE A 38 27.06 -4.55 -7.60
CA ILE A 38 27.57 -3.60 -8.59
C ILE A 38 28.10 -4.33 -9.82
N GLY A 39 28.87 -5.40 -9.64
CA GLY A 39 29.43 -6.18 -10.74
C GLY A 39 28.37 -6.86 -11.61
N CYS A 40 27.25 -7.30 -11.02
CA CYS A 40 26.14 -7.86 -11.78
C CYS A 40 25.38 -6.79 -12.57
N LEU A 41 25.27 -5.57 -12.04
CA LEU A 41 24.69 -4.45 -12.77
C LEU A 41 25.57 -4.06 -13.96
N SER A 42 26.90 -4.02 -13.77
CA SER A 42 27.85 -3.68 -14.83
C SER A 42 27.91 -4.75 -15.92
N SER A 43 27.89 -6.04 -15.56
CA SER A 43 27.92 -7.13 -16.56
C SER A 43 26.67 -7.19 -17.44
N GLN A 44 25.53 -6.72 -16.93
CA GLN A 44 24.27 -6.59 -17.68
C GLN A 44 24.13 -5.24 -18.39
N ASN A 45 25.17 -4.38 -18.38
CA ASN A 45 25.16 -3.01 -18.91
C ASN A 45 24.02 -2.14 -18.34
N ILE A 46 23.58 -2.40 -17.10
CA ILE A 46 22.51 -1.64 -16.46
C ILE A 46 23.08 -0.33 -15.91
N VAL A 47 24.16 -0.41 -15.11
CA VAL A 47 24.91 0.76 -14.62
C VAL A 47 26.38 0.38 -14.38
N ASP A 48 27.28 1.29 -14.73
CA ASP A 48 28.70 1.26 -14.32
C ASP A 48 28.94 2.30 -13.22
N LEU A 49 28.79 1.88 -11.96
CA LEU A 49 29.05 2.74 -10.80
C LEU A 49 30.52 2.61 -10.39
N LYS A 50 31.17 3.75 -10.16
CA LYS A 50 32.56 3.82 -9.66
C LYS A 50 32.65 4.09 -8.15
N GLU A 51 31.54 4.55 -7.57
CA GLU A 51 31.35 4.76 -6.15
C GLU A 51 29.85 4.65 -5.82
N LEU A 52 29.52 4.59 -4.53
CA LEU A 52 28.13 4.60 -4.09
C LEU A 52 27.51 5.99 -4.33
N PRO A 53 26.29 6.08 -4.88
CA PRO A 53 25.59 7.35 -5.05
C PRO A 53 25.40 8.08 -3.71
N LYS A 54 25.54 9.42 -3.73
CA LYS A 54 25.31 10.27 -2.54
C LYS A 54 23.83 10.45 -2.18
N GLY A 55 22.94 10.12 -3.11
CA GLY A 55 21.49 10.22 -2.96
C GLY A 55 20.81 8.95 -3.47
N ASN A 56 19.51 9.04 -3.71
CA ASN A 56 18.73 7.88 -4.11
C ASN A 56 19.25 7.24 -5.40
N TRP A 57 19.25 5.92 -5.42
CA TRP A 57 19.53 5.08 -6.57
C TRP A 57 18.32 4.21 -6.92
N PHE A 58 18.05 4.06 -8.21
CA PHE A 58 16.93 3.27 -8.71
C PHE A 58 17.41 2.25 -9.74
N CYS A 59 16.95 1.00 -9.59
CA CYS A 59 17.34 -0.10 -10.48
C CYS A 59 16.69 -0.03 -11.87
N SER A 60 15.70 0.86 -12.07
CA SER A 60 14.99 1.01 -13.35
C SER A 60 14.30 2.36 -13.48
N MET A 61 13.91 2.70 -14.72
CA MET A 61 13.08 3.87 -15.01
C MET A 61 11.69 3.77 -14.36
N ASP A 62 11.15 2.57 -14.22
CA ASP A 62 9.89 2.35 -13.52
C ASP A 62 10.03 2.71 -12.03
N CYS A 63 11.10 2.28 -11.36
CA CYS A 63 11.36 2.69 -9.97
C CYS A 63 11.54 4.20 -9.82
N THR A 64 12.22 4.83 -10.77
CA THR A 64 12.38 6.30 -10.82
C THR A 64 11.03 7.01 -10.96
N ARG A 65 10.16 6.53 -11.86
CA ARG A 65 8.81 7.08 -12.08
C ARG A 65 7.95 6.91 -10.84
N ILE A 66 7.90 5.71 -10.27
CA ILE A 66 7.12 5.40 -9.07
C ILE A 66 7.53 6.32 -7.92
N ASN A 67 8.84 6.40 -7.64
CA ASN A 67 9.34 7.25 -6.56
C ASN A 67 8.96 8.71 -6.79
N SER A 68 9.18 9.22 -8.00
CA SER A 68 8.85 10.61 -8.34
C SER A 68 7.36 10.92 -8.15
N THR A 69 6.47 10.02 -8.58
CA THR A 69 5.02 10.19 -8.41
C THR A 69 4.62 10.14 -6.94
N LEU A 70 5.15 9.19 -6.17
CA LEU A 70 4.90 9.10 -4.72
C LEU A 70 5.38 10.36 -3.99
N GLN A 71 6.59 10.86 -4.28
CA GLN A 71 7.10 12.08 -3.67
C GLN A 71 6.21 13.30 -3.98
N LYS A 72 5.72 13.44 -5.22
CA LYS A 72 4.77 14.51 -5.58
C LYS A 72 3.48 14.42 -4.77
N LEU A 73 2.93 13.22 -4.58
CA LEU A 73 1.71 13.01 -3.78
C LEU A 73 1.94 13.28 -2.30
N LEU A 74 3.10 12.88 -1.76
CA LEU A 74 3.47 13.13 -0.36
C LEU A 74 3.69 14.61 -0.05
N LEU A 75 4.21 15.37 -1.02
CA LEU A 75 4.32 16.83 -0.93
C LEU A 75 2.98 17.53 -1.19
N GLY A 76 2.04 16.83 -1.83
CA GLY A 76 0.69 17.30 -2.08
C GLY A 76 -0.16 17.50 -0.81
N GLY A 77 -1.18 18.33 -0.94
CA GLY A 77 -2.22 18.50 0.07
C GLY A 77 -3.26 17.38 0.05
N ALA A 78 -4.25 17.47 0.93
CA ALA A 78 -5.41 16.58 0.88
C ALA A 78 -6.24 16.88 -0.39
N GLU A 79 -6.50 15.84 -1.18
CA GLU A 79 -7.31 15.94 -2.39
C GLU A 79 -8.78 15.69 -2.05
N LYS A 80 -9.65 16.63 -2.47
CA LYS A 80 -11.09 16.47 -2.33
C LYS A 80 -11.59 15.44 -3.34
N LEU A 81 -12.33 14.45 -2.87
CA LEU A 81 -12.85 13.40 -3.73
C LEU A 81 -14.03 13.89 -4.57
N SER A 82 -14.07 13.46 -5.83
CA SER A 82 -15.17 13.77 -6.75
C SER A 82 -16.47 13.06 -6.34
N ASP A 83 -17.61 13.63 -6.73
CA ASP A 83 -18.95 13.06 -6.46
C ASP A 83 -19.09 11.62 -6.99
N SER A 84 -18.46 11.32 -8.13
CA SER A 84 -18.42 9.96 -8.69
C SER A 84 -17.73 8.93 -7.78
N SER A 85 -16.74 9.35 -6.99
CA SER A 85 -16.08 8.49 -6.00
C SER A 85 -16.92 8.35 -4.73
N LEU A 86 -17.76 9.34 -4.42
CA LEU A 86 -18.65 9.34 -3.26
C LEU A 86 -19.87 8.44 -3.41
N GLY A 87 -20.18 7.97 -4.62
CA GLY A 87 -21.24 6.98 -4.86
C GLY A 87 -21.13 5.74 -3.95
N ILE A 88 -19.90 5.32 -3.61
CA ILE A 88 -19.63 4.20 -2.68
C ILE A 88 -20.23 4.46 -1.28
N ILE A 89 -20.20 5.71 -0.82
CA ILE A 89 -20.76 6.11 0.48
C ILE A 89 -22.27 6.24 0.36
N GLN A 90 -22.75 6.86 -0.72
CA GLN A 90 -24.18 7.10 -0.97
C GLN A 90 -24.98 5.79 -0.95
N THR A 91 -24.55 4.76 -1.69
CA THR A 91 -25.25 3.46 -1.75
C THR A 91 -25.34 2.75 -0.39
N LYS A 92 -24.45 3.06 0.57
CA LYS A 92 -24.50 2.46 1.92
C LYS A 92 -25.29 3.30 2.92
N GLN A 93 -25.41 4.61 2.72
CA GLN A 93 -26.08 5.52 3.65
C GLN A 93 -27.57 5.72 3.38
N GLU A 94 -28.07 5.36 2.18
CA GLU A 94 -29.52 5.30 1.88
C GLU A 94 -30.32 4.39 2.82
N ARG A 95 -29.65 3.61 3.69
CA ARG A 95 -30.27 2.77 4.70
C ARG A 95 -30.49 3.43 6.07
N ASN A 96 -29.90 4.58 6.42
CA ASN A 96 -29.93 5.00 7.84
C ASN A 96 -29.76 6.49 8.27
N ASP A 97 -29.71 7.55 7.44
CA ASP A 97 -29.81 8.92 8.02
C ASP A 97 -30.15 10.08 7.07
N VAL A 98 -30.65 11.18 7.68
CA VAL A 98 -31.35 12.34 7.09
C VAL A 98 -30.41 13.47 6.58
N TYR A 99 -29.08 13.34 6.68
CA TYR A 99 -28.14 14.38 6.25
C TYR A 99 -27.69 14.22 4.80
N SER A 100 -27.76 15.30 4.01
CA SER A 100 -27.25 15.29 2.64
C SER A 100 -25.71 15.19 2.62
N ILE A 101 -25.21 14.10 2.03
CA ILE A 101 -23.77 13.80 1.84
C ILE A 101 -23.02 14.96 1.13
N SER A 102 -23.73 15.83 0.42
CA SER A 102 -23.20 17.04 -0.23
C SER A 102 -22.47 18.00 0.71
N ASP A 103 -22.73 17.93 2.02
CA ASP A 103 -22.14 18.84 3.01
C ASP A 103 -20.85 18.29 3.66
N LEU A 104 -20.49 17.03 3.39
CA LEU A 104 -19.30 16.41 3.99
C LEU A 104 -18.03 16.76 3.19
N ASP A 105 -17.05 17.36 3.86
CA ASP A 105 -15.72 17.55 3.27
C ASP A 105 -14.90 16.27 3.39
N ILE A 106 -15.04 15.40 2.38
CA ILE A 106 -14.34 14.12 2.29
C ILE A 106 -13.09 14.28 1.43
N ARG A 107 -11.93 14.04 2.04
CA ARG A 107 -10.62 14.15 1.38
C ARG A 107 -9.77 12.92 1.63
N TRP A 108 -8.93 12.59 0.68
CA TRP A 108 -7.90 11.58 0.86
C TRP A 108 -6.51 12.21 0.76
N ARG A 109 -5.53 11.62 1.42
CA ARG A 109 -4.14 12.08 1.37
C ARG A 109 -3.18 10.93 1.62
N LEU A 110 -2.04 10.97 0.95
CA LEU A 110 -0.89 10.13 1.27
C LEU A 110 0.11 10.94 2.12
N ILE A 111 0.57 10.39 3.23
CA ILE A 111 1.44 11.07 4.19
C ILE A 111 2.61 10.16 4.54
N SER A 112 3.80 10.71 4.73
CA SER A 112 4.96 9.94 5.22
C SER A 112 5.40 10.49 6.57
N GLY A 113 5.79 9.60 7.48
CA GLY A 113 6.40 9.99 8.75
C GLY A 113 7.72 10.75 8.60
N LYS A 114 8.38 10.65 7.44
CA LYS A 114 9.59 11.42 7.10
C LYS A 114 9.28 12.88 6.74
N VAL A 115 8.06 13.19 6.31
CA VAL A 115 7.65 14.54 5.89
C VAL A 115 6.97 15.24 7.06
N THR A 116 7.68 16.17 7.71
CA THR A 116 7.33 16.65 9.06
C THR A 116 6.55 17.98 9.07
N SER A 117 5.49 18.11 8.28
CA SER A 117 4.59 19.26 8.45
C SER A 117 3.76 19.12 9.74
N PRO A 118 3.37 20.21 10.43
CA PRO A 118 2.49 20.15 11.60
C PRO A 118 1.16 19.42 11.31
N GLU A 119 0.58 19.66 10.15
CA GLU A 119 -0.66 19.02 9.69
C GLU A 119 -0.47 17.50 9.50
N SER A 120 0.60 17.10 8.81
CA SER A 120 0.94 15.68 8.60
C SER A 120 1.13 14.96 9.93
N ARG A 121 1.81 15.58 10.91
CA ARG A 121 1.99 15.00 12.25
C ARG A 121 0.65 14.80 12.98
N MET A 122 -0.26 15.75 12.86
CA MET A 122 -1.60 15.64 13.45
C MET A 122 -2.39 14.49 12.82
N LEU A 123 -2.40 14.38 11.49
CA LEU A 123 -3.10 13.29 10.78
C LEU A 123 -2.49 11.92 11.10
N LEU A 124 -1.16 11.81 11.17
CA LEU A 124 -0.47 10.58 11.58
C LEU A 124 -0.80 10.20 13.04
N SER A 125 -0.92 11.19 13.94
CA SER A 125 -1.34 10.93 15.32
C SER A 125 -2.77 10.40 15.40
N GLN A 126 -3.69 10.92 14.58
CA GLN A 126 -5.05 10.40 14.51
C GLN A 126 -5.10 8.99 13.90
N ALA A 127 -4.32 8.74 12.85
CA ALA A 127 -4.19 7.40 12.26
C ALA A 127 -3.63 6.39 13.26
N LEU A 128 -2.60 6.77 14.03
CA LEU A 128 -2.04 5.93 15.09
C LEU A 128 -3.07 5.55 16.14
N ALA A 129 -3.90 6.51 16.58
CA ALA A 129 -4.99 6.24 17.52
C ALA A 129 -5.97 5.20 16.96
N ILE A 130 -6.38 5.34 15.69
CA ILE A 130 -7.27 4.36 15.03
C ILE A 130 -6.63 2.97 14.99
N PHE A 131 -5.33 2.87 14.72
CA PHE A 131 -4.63 1.58 14.72
C PHE A 131 -4.55 0.97 16.12
N HIS A 132 -4.30 1.77 17.17
CA HIS A 132 -4.30 1.27 18.55
C HIS A 132 -5.69 0.83 19.02
N ASP A 133 -6.75 1.48 18.56
CA ASP A 133 -8.12 1.07 18.89
C ASP A 133 -8.53 -0.25 18.19
N CYS A 134 -7.94 -0.56 17.04
CA CYS A 134 -8.35 -1.69 16.21
C CYS A 134 -7.40 -2.90 16.26
N PHE A 135 -6.17 -2.74 16.73
CA PHE A 135 -5.14 -3.78 16.72
C PHE A 135 -4.42 -3.87 18.05
N ASP A 136 -4.18 -5.10 18.49
CA ASP A 136 -3.23 -5.38 19.55
C ASP A 136 -1.82 -4.92 19.16
N PRO A 137 -0.96 -4.54 20.13
CA PRO A 137 0.43 -4.22 19.86
C PRO A 137 1.14 -5.34 19.08
N ILE A 138 1.73 -4.98 17.94
CA ILE A 138 2.57 -5.90 17.17
C ILE A 138 3.98 -5.81 17.75
N VAL A 139 4.33 -6.75 18.61
CA VAL A 139 5.61 -6.72 19.35
C VAL A 139 6.72 -7.34 18.53
N ASP A 140 7.79 -6.58 18.29
CA ASP A 140 9.04 -7.11 17.75
C ASP A 140 9.68 -8.06 18.78
N PRO A 141 9.90 -9.34 18.46
CA PRO A 141 10.44 -10.31 19.41
C PRO A 141 11.87 -9.99 19.86
N LEU A 142 12.63 -9.20 19.09
CA LEU A 142 14.00 -8.82 19.44
C LEU A 142 14.06 -7.63 20.40
N SER A 143 13.36 -6.53 20.08
CA SER A 143 13.40 -5.31 20.88
C SER A 143 12.27 -5.17 21.90
N GLY A 144 11.26 -6.04 21.86
CA GLY A 144 10.07 -5.98 22.72
C GLY A 144 9.17 -4.77 22.48
N SER A 145 9.38 -4.05 21.37
CA SER A 145 8.70 -2.79 21.08
C SER A 145 7.51 -2.98 20.14
N ASN A 146 6.50 -2.13 20.28
CA ASN A 146 5.37 -2.09 19.35
C ASN A 146 5.81 -1.52 17.98
N LEU A 147 5.57 -2.28 16.92
CA LEU A 147 5.89 -1.93 15.54
C LEU A 147 4.89 -0.95 14.91
N ILE A 148 3.66 -0.86 15.41
CA ILE A 148 2.62 0.03 14.83
C ILE A 148 3.09 1.50 14.78
N PRO A 149 3.54 2.13 15.89
CA PRO A 149 4.06 3.50 15.82
C PRO A 149 5.27 3.64 14.90
N ARG A 150 6.08 2.59 14.77
CA ARG A 150 7.28 2.61 13.92
C ARG A 150 6.92 2.62 12.44
N MET A 151 5.94 1.80 12.04
CA MET A 151 5.41 1.79 10.69
C MET A 151 4.71 3.11 10.35
N VAL A 152 3.86 3.63 11.25
CA VAL A 152 3.13 4.91 11.05
C VAL A 152 4.10 6.08 10.86
N TYR A 153 5.14 6.16 11.69
CA TYR A 153 6.14 7.25 11.59
C TYR A 153 7.32 6.92 10.67
N GLY A 154 7.31 5.80 9.96
CA GLY A 154 8.36 5.41 9.02
C GLY A 154 9.77 5.37 9.64
N LYS A 155 9.88 4.87 10.87
CA LYS A 155 11.15 4.85 11.63
C LYS A 155 12.00 3.64 11.24
N THR A 156 13.30 3.84 11.05
CA THR A 156 14.28 2.78 10.82
C THR A 156 14.86 2.28 12.16
N MET A 157 15.00 0.97 12.33
CA MET A 157 15.65 0.31 13.47
C MET A 157 16.60 -0.79 12.98
N GLN A 158 17.49 -1.27 13.85
CA GLN A 158 18.51 -2.27 13.50
C GLN A 158 17.91 -3.48 12.75
N GLY A 159 18.07 -3.51 11.43
CA GLY A 159 17.61 -4.58 10.54
C GLY A 159 16.21 -4.44 9.95
N GLN A 160 15.41 -3.42 10.33
CA GLN A 160 14.11 -3.13 9.69
C GLN A 160 13.96 -1.64 9.37
N ASP A 161 13.72 -1.36 8.09
CA ASP A 161 13.39 -0.03 7.62
C ASP A 161 11.91 0.07 7.26
N TYR A 162 11.18 0.94 7.96
CA TYR A 162 9.81 1.33 7.61
C TYR A 162 9.74 2.64 6.85
N GLY A 163 10.89 3.19 6.46
CA GLY A 163 10.98 4.48 5.80
C GLY A 163 10.32 4.56 4.42
N GLY A 164 10.01 3.41 3.81
CA GLY A 164 9.21 3.31 2.58
C GLY A 164 7.69 3.25 2.81
N ILE A 165 7.23 3.13 4.06
CA ILE A 165 5.80 3.10 4.40
C ILE A 165 5.23 4.51 4.35
N CYS A 166 4.11 4.63 3.66
CA CYS A 166 3.26 5.81 3.61
C CYS A 166 1.92 5.51 4.31
N CYS A 167 1.35 6.48 4.99
CA CYS A 167 0.01 6.41 5.55
C CYS A 167 -0.99 7.06 4.58
N ALA A 168 -1.85 6.24 4.00
CA ALA A 168 -3.01 6.69 3.24
C ALA A 168 -4.15 6.97 4.23
N VAL A 169 -4.65 8.21 4.26
CA VAL A 169 -5.72 8.63 5.17
C VAL A 169 -6.92 9.14 4.40
N LEU A 170 -8.10 8.82 4.91
CA LEU A 170 -9.37 9.43 4.49
C LEU A 170 -9.88 10.29 5.64
N THR A 171 -10.14 11.57 5.38
CA THR A 171 -10.67 12.52 6.35
C THR A 171 -12.08 12.94 6.00
N VAL A 172 -12.91 13.13 7.02
CA VAL A 172 -14.21 13.79 6.93
C VAL A 172 -14.14 15.00 7.86
N ASN A 173 -14.33 16.21 7.33
CA ASN A 173 -14.25 17.46 8.09
C ASN A 173 -12.94 17.54 8.92
N ALA A 174 -11.80 17.31 8.26
CA ALA A 174 -10.44 17.28 8.84
C ALA A 174 -10.15 16.17 9.88
N THR A 175 -11.11 15.28 10.13
CA THR A 175 -10.96 14.17 11.07
C THR A 175 -10.66 12.89 10.30
N VAL A 176 -9.57 12.18 10.61
CA VAL A 176 -9.24 10.90 9.97
C VAL A 176 -10.30 9.87 10.35
N VAL A 177 -11.00 9.29 9.38
CA VAL A 177 -12.03 8.25 9.61
C VAL A 177 -11.56 6.87 9.21
N SER A 178 -10.62 6.78 8.26
CA SER A 178 -10.01 5.54 7.79
C SER A 178 -8.55 5.78 7.47
N ALA A 179 -7.68 4.82 7.80
CA ALA A 179 -6.24 4.91 7.58
C ALA A 179 -5.67 3.55 7.17
N GLY A 180 -4.74 3.56 6.21
CA GLY A 180 -4.00 2.40 5.74
C GLY A 180 -2.51 2.68 5.65
N LEU A 181 -1.67 1.71 5.98
CA LEU A 181 -0.23 1.76 5.80
C LEU A 181 0.11 1.08 4.48
N LEU A 182 0.70 1.81 3.54
CA LEU A 182 0.97 1.37 2.17
C LEU A 182 2.47 1.46 1.89
N ARG A 183 3.05 0.44 1.27
CA ARG A 183 4.43 0.46 0.76
C ARG A 183 4.48 -0.17 -0.62
N VAL A 184 5.29 0.38 -1.52
CA VAL A 184 5.33 0.00 -2.93
C VAL A 184 6.71 -0.52 -3.30
N PHE A 185 6.83 -1.82 -3.59
CA PHE A 185 8.10 -2.49 -3.92
C PHE A 185 8.35 -2.50 -5.44
N GLY A 186 8.35 -1.33 -6.07
CA GLY A 186 8.42 -1.23 -7.53
C GLY A 186 7.10 -1.63 -8.20
N ARG A 187 7.17 -2.18 -9.42
CA ARG A 187 5.97 -2.54 -10.19
C ARG A 187 5.39 -3.88 -9.80
N GLU A 188 6.17 -4.77 -9.20
CA GLU A 188 5.72 -6.13 -8.95
C GLU A 188 4.63 -6.18 -7.88
N VAL A 189 4.82 -5.45 -6.78
CA VAL A 189 3.93 -5.57 -5.63
C VAL A 189 3.92 -4.32 -4.76
N ALA A 190 2.74 -3.98 -4.23
CA ALA A 190 2.59 -3.10 -3.09
C ALA A 190 2.00 -3.88 -1.91
N GLU A 191 2.42 -3.57 -0.70
CA GLU A 191 1.82 -4.12 0.52
C GLU A 191 0.92 -3.08 1.19
N LEU A 192 -0.19 -3.57 1.77
CA LEU A 192 -1.06 -2.81 2.67
C LEU A 192 -1.09 -3.56 4.02
N PRO A 193 -0.01 -3.46 4.83
CA PRO A 193 0.15 -4.23 6.06
C PRO A 193 -0.93 -4.01 7.11
N LEU A 194 -1.41 -2.77 7.26
CA LEU A 194 -2.45 -2.43 8.22
C LEU A 194 -3.46 -1.50 7.59
N VAL A 195 -4.73 -1.73 7.88
CA VAL A 195 -5.81 -0.81 7.56
C VAL A 195 -6.85 -0.84 8.67
N ALA A 196 -7.35 0.33 9.06
CA ALA A 196 -8.38 0.45 10.06
C ALA A 196 -9.32 1.63 9.76
N THR A 197 -10.54 1.49 10.26
CA THR A 197 -11.57 2.54 10.20
C THR A 197 -12.04 2.79 11.62
N ARG A 198 -12.16 4.07 12.01
CA ARG A 198 -12.62 4.45 13.35
C ARG A 198 -13.96 3.79 13.66
N MET A 199 -14.12 3.29 14.88
CA MET A 199 -15.31 2.55 15.33
C MET A 199 -16.64 3.23 14.96
N CYS A 200 -16.83 4.51 15.30
CA CYS A 200 -18.04 5.28 15.00
C CYS A 200 -18.26 5.58 13.49
N SER A 201 -17.31 5.18 12.65
CA SER A 201 -17.29 5.38 11.20
C SER A 201 -17.33 4.06 10.42
N ARG A 202 -17.37 2.91 11.12
CA ARG A 202 -17.49 1.60 10.46
C ARG A 202 -18.84 1.47 9.74
N GLU A 203 -18.89 0.54 8.80
CA GLU A 203 -20.08 0.23 7.96
C GLU A 203 -20.57 1.36 7.04
N LYS A 204 -20.01 2.58 7.14
CA LYS A 204 -20.34 3.74 6.30
C LYS A 204 -19.63 3.79 4.94
N GLY A 205 -18.86 2.76 4.60
CA GLY A 205 -18.15 2.67 3.31
C GLY A 205 -16.80 3.38 3.23
N TYR A 206 -16.33 4.05 4.27
CA TYR A 206 -15.06 4.80 4.24
C TYR A 206 -13.82 3.94 3.91
N PHE A 207 -13.73 2.71 4.43
CA PHE A 207 -12.63 1.81 4.03
C PHE A 207 -12.69 1.49 2.54
N GLN A 208 -13.87 1.21 2.00
CA GLN A 208 -14.03 0.89 0.57
C GLN A 208 -13.65 2.10 -0.30
N LEU A 209 -13.95 3.32 0.14
CA LEU A 209 -13.52 4.54 -0.52
C LEU A 209 -12.01 4.74 -0.45
N LEU A 210 -11.41 4.58 0.74
CA LEU A 210 -9.96 4.67 0.91
C LEU A 210 -9.24 3.62 0.04
N PHE A 211 -9.73 2.38 0.04
CA PHE A 211 -9.17 1.29 -0.76
C PHE A 211 -9.27 1.58 -2.25
N SER A 212 -10.41 2.12 -2.74
CA SER A 212 -10.55 2.55 -4.14
C SER A 212 -9.52 3.64 -4.51
N CYS A 213 -9.22 4.57 -3.61
CA CYS A 213 -8.17 5.58 -3.83
C CYS A 213 -6.79 4.93 -3.93
N ILE A 214 -6.49 3.96 -3.06
CA ILE A 214 -5.25 3.18 -3.11
C ILE A 214 -5.15 2.40 -4.43
N GLU A 215 -6.22 1.76 -4.88
CA GLU A 215 -6.23 1.00 -6.14
C GLU A 215 -5.97 1.92 -7.35
N LYS A 216 -6.63 3.08 -7.42
CA LYS A 216 -6.37 4.08 -8.47
C LYS A 216 -4.92 4.55 -8.46
N LEU A 217 -4.37 4.80 -7.27
CA LEU A 217 -2.96 5.16 -7.10
C LEU A 217 -2.06 4.06 -7.65
N LEU A 218 -2.21 2.81 -7.19
CA LEU A 218 -1.38 1.68 -7.61
C LEU A 218 -1.48 1.43 -9.13
N SER A 219 -2.67 1.59 -9.69
CA SER A 219 -2.90 1.48 -11.13
C SER A 219 -2.12 2.55 -11.91
N SER A 220 -2.15 3.80 -11.45
CA SER A 220 -1.38 4.91 -12.04
C SER A 220 0.15 4.72 -11.94
N LEU A 221 0.59 3.93 -10.96
CA LEU A 221 2.00 3.57 -10.75
C LEU A 221 2.42 2.33 -11.56
N ASN A 222 1.48 1.70 -12.29
CA ASN A 222 1.67 0.41 -12.99
C ASN A 222 2.15 -0.71 -12.05
N VAL A 223 1.68 -0.70 -10.81
CA VAL A 223 1.88 -1.80 -9.87
C VAL A 223 0.96 -2.96 -10.25
N GLU A 224 1.48 -4.18 -10.27
CA GLU A 224 0.80 -5.37 -10.78
C GLU A 224 -0.11 -6.01 -9.73
N SER A 225 0.28 -5.98 -8.46
CA SER A 225 -0.44 -6.65 -7.38
C SER A 225 -0.37 -5.90 -6.07
N ILE A 226 -1.43 -6.02 -5.28
CA ILE A 226 -1.46 -5.60 -3.88
C ILE A 226 -1.53 -6.84 -2.99
N VAL A 227 -0.71 -6.85 -1.93
CA VAL A 227 -0.70 -7.92 -0.92
C VAL A 227 -1.09 -7.40 0.46
N VAL A 228 -1.79 -8.23 1.23
CA VAL A 228 -2.19 -7.92 2.60
C VAL A 228 -1.92 -9.13 3.50
N PRO A 229 -1.41 -8.92 4.73
CA PRO A 229 -1.56 -9.90 5.79
C PRO A 229 -3.00 -9.87 6.31
N ALA A 230 -3.63 -11.04 6.45
CA ALA A 230 -4.98 -11.18 6.97
C ALA A 230 -5.00 -12.19 8.13
N ALA A 231 -5.55 -11.76 9.26
CA ALA A 231 -5.94 -12.68 10.33
C ALA A 231 -7.06 -13.61 9.85
N GLU A 232 -7.19 -14.79 10.45
CA GLU A 232 -8.13 -15.84 10.05
C GLU A 232 -9.56 -15.31 9.95
N GLU A 233 -9.96 -14.46 10.89
CA GLU A 233 -11.30 -13.86 10.98
C GLU A 233 -11.57 -12.85 9.85
N ALA A 234 -10.52 -12.20 9.33
CA ALA A 234 -10.62 -11.18 8.29
C ALA A 234 -10.45 -11.73 6.86
N GLU A 235 -9.95 -12.96 6.69
CA GLU A 235 -9.76 -13.56 5.35
C GLU A 235 -11.04 -13.55 4.49
N PRO A 236 -12.22 -13.96 4.99
CA PRO A 236 -13.43 -14.01 4.17
C PRO A 236 -13.84 -12.62 3.67
N LEU A 237 -13.60 -11.57 4.46
CA LEU A 237 -13.89 -10.20 4.05
C LEU A 237 -13.03 -9.79 2.85
N TRP A 238 -11.71 -10.01 2.93
CA TRP A 238 -10.79 -9.68 1.85
C TRP A 238 -11.08 -10.47 0.59
N MET A 239 -11.36 -11.76 0.72
CA MET A 239 -11.61 -12.64 -0.42
C MET A 239 -12.95 -12.35 -1.10
N ASN A 240 -14.04 -12.32 -0.33
CA ASN A 240 -15.39 -12.22 -0.89
C ASN A 240 -15.76 -10.80 -1.31
N LYS A 241 -15.30 -9.78 -0.58
CA LYS A 241 -15.72 -8.39 -0.82
C LYS A 241 -14.73 -7.60 -1.68
N PHE A 242 -13.44 -7.87 -1.52
CA PHE A 242 -12.39 -7.11 -2.19
C PHE A 242 -11.68 -7.90 -3.31
N GLY A 243 -12.05 -9.17 -3.50
CA GLY A 243 -11.56 -10.00 -4.61
C GLY A 243 -10.15 -10.54 -4.41
N PHE A 244 -9.66 -10.57 -3.17
CA PHE A 244 -8.36 -11.15 -2.85
C PHE A 244 -8.37 -12.67 -2.94
N ARG A 245 -7.20 -13.27 -3.10
CA ARG A 245 -6.99 -14.71 -3.08
C ARG A 245 -5.81 -15.05 -2.19
N LYS A 246 -5.84 -16.21 -1.54
CA LYS A 246 -4.68 -16.71 -0.79
C LYS A 246 -3.47 -16.85 -1.70
N LEU A 247 -2.33 -16.40 -1.21
CA LEU A 247 -1.06 -16.46 -1.92
C LEU A 247 -0.52 -17.89 -1.85
N ALA A 248 -0.16 -18.47 -3.00
CA ALA A 248 0.42 -19.80 -3.04
C ALA A 248 1.82 -19.80 -2.38
N PRO A 249 2.24 -20.89 -1.70
CA PRO A 249 3.54 -20.95 -1.00
C PRO A 249 4.75 -20.59 -1.88
N GLU A 250 4.71 -20.95 -3.16
CA GLU A 250 5.78 -20.68 -4.13
C GLU A 250 5.88 -19.18 -4.45
N GLN A 251 4.73 -18.52 -4.63
CA GLN A 251 4.66 -17.07 -4.88
C GLN A 251 5.06 -16.29 -3.61
N LEU A 252 4.66 -16.77 -2.44
CA LEU A 252 5.06 -16.16 -1.17
C LEU A 252 6.57 -16.25 -0.97
N SER A 253 7.16 -17.40 -1.28
CA SER A 253 8.62 -17.60 -1.24
C SER A 253 9.36 -16.65 -2.18
N LYS A 254 8.79 -16.36 -3.36
CA LYS A 254 9.34 -15.37 -4.29
C LYS A 254 9.29 -13.96 -3.69
N TYR A 255 8.17 -13.55 -3.10
CA TYR A 255 8.05 -12.24 -2.47
C TYR A 255 8.95 -12.09 -1.25
N ILE A 256 9.07 -13.10 -0.40
CA ILE A 256 9.99 -13.09 0.75
C ILE A 256 11.43 -12.86 0.30
N LYS A 257 11.85 -13.49 -0.80
CA LYS A 257 13.21 -13.32 -1.35
C LYS A 257 13.46 -11.93 -1.93
N ILE A 258 12.48 -11.36 -2.62
CA ILE A 258 12.66 -10.13 -3.40
C ILE A 258 12.29 -8.87 -2.58
N CYS A 259 11.36 -9.02 -1.63
CA CYS A 259 10.78 -7.97 -0.79
C CYS A 259 10.89 -8.40 0.67
N TYR A 260 12.11 -8.67 1.16
CA TYR A 260 12.34 -9.27 2.48
C TYR A 260 11.82 -8.42 3.65
N GLN A 261 11.65 -7.11 3.45
CA GLN A 261 11.05 -6.18 4.42
C GLN A 261 9.51 -6.18 4.40
N MET A 262 8.89 -7.05 3.60
CA MET A 262 7.44 -7.23 3.59
C MET A 262 6.96 -7.65 4.98
N VAL A 263 5.97 -6.93 5.49
CA VAL A 263 5.47 -7.14 6.85
C VAL A 263 4.62 -8.41 6.88
N ARG A 264 4.95 -9.30 7.82
CA ARG A 264 4.23 -10.55 8.08
C ARG A 264 3.90 -10.65 9.56
N PHE A 265 2.67 -11.05 9.87
CA PHE A 265 2.25 -11.32 11.24
C PHE A 265 2.16 -12.83 11.47
N LYS A 266 2.60 -13.27 12.65
CA LYS A 266 2.50 -14.67 13.03
C LYS A 266 1.02 -15.08 13.05
N GLY A 267 0.69 -16.15 12.34
CA GLY A 267 -0.70 -16.66 12.24
C GLY A 267 -1.56 -15.96 11.19
N ALA A 268 -1.07 -14.90 10.53
CA ALA A 268 -1.77 -14.28 9.42
C ALA A 268 -1.43 -14.98 8.09
N SER A 269 -2.43 -15.16 7.24
CA SER A 269 -2.22 -15.57 5.85
C SER A 269 -1.88 -14.36 4.99
N MET A 270 -1.08 -14.57 3.95
CA MET A 270 -0.86 -13.55 2.92
C MET A 270 -1.92 -13.72 1.84
N LEU A 271 -2.60 -12.63 1.49
CA LEU A 271 -3.55 -12.57 0.40
C LEU A 271 -3.03 -11.61 -0.68
N GLN A 272 -3.35 -11.89 -1.94
CA GLN A 272 -3.02 -11.02 -3.06
C GLN A 272 -4.25 -10.70 -3.91
N LYS A 273 -4.21 -9.54 -4.55
CA LYS A 273 -5.15 -9.13 -5.59
C LYS A 273 -4.37 -8.46 -6.73
N PRO A 274 -4.64 -8.80 -8.01
CA PRO A 274 -4.09 -8.02 -9.12
C PRO A 274 -4.67 -6.60 -9.09
N VAL A 275 -3.86 -5.62 -9.46
CA VAL A 275 -4.32 -4.24 -9.62
C VAL A 275 -4.82 -4.09 -11.05
N ASP A 276 -6.10 -3.74 -11.20
CA ASP A 276 -6.68 -3.54 -12.52
C ASP A 276 -6.03 -2.33 -13.21
N SER A 277 -5.64 -2.50 -14.47
CA SER A 277 -5.15 -1.40 -15.30
C SER A 277 -6.32 -0.47 -15.63
N HIS A 278 -6.41 0.67 -14.95
CA HIS A 278 -7.20 1.77 -15.45
C HIS A 278 -6.46 2.31 -16.67
N GLN A 279 -6.90 1.91 -17.86
CA GLN A 279 -6.64 2.72 -19.04
C GLN A 279 -7.25 4.09 -18.74
N ILE A 280 -6.42 5.08 -18.50
CA ILE A 280 -6.86 6.47 -18.46
C ILE A 280 -7.34 6.75 -19.87
N ILE A 281 -8.65 6.62 -20.10
CA ILE A 281 -9.27 7.10 -21.32
C ILE A 281 -9.25 8.62 -21.16
N ASP A 282 -8.24 9.27 -21.73
CA ASP A 282 -8.30 10.68 -22.05
C ASP A 282 -9.49 10.89 -22.98
N LYS A 283 -10.67 11.19 -22.41
CA LYS A 283 -11.82 11.62 -23.19
C LYS A 283 -11.58 13.04 -23.66
N THR A 284 -10.95 13.15 -24.83
CA THR A 284 -11.08 14.33 -25.69
C THR A 284 -11.70 13.88 -27.01
N ILE A 285 -12.96 14.28 -27.18
CA ILE A 285 -13.76 14.46 -28.39
C ILE A 285 -14.55 13.24 -28.94
N GLU A 286 -15.84 13.53 -29.09
CA GLU A 286 -17.00 12.77 -29.53
C GLU A 286 -16.91 12.28 -30.99
N THR A 287 -17.55 11.15 -31.28
CA THR A 287 -18.73 11.12 -32.18
C THR A 287 -19.38 9.73 -32.10
N GLY A 288 -20.72 9.73 -32.14
CA GLY A 288 -21.55 8.62 -31.70
C GLY A 288 -21.71 7.46 -32.67
N ALA A 289 -22.17 6.35 -32.09
CA ALA A 289 -23.09 5.41 -32.71
C ALA A 289 -23.74 4.60 -31.59
N SER A 290 -25.05 4.77 -31.46
CA SER A 290 -25.97 3.92 -30.72
C SER A 290 -25.91 2.48 -31.21
N LEU A 291 -25.83 1.50 -30.31
CA LEU A 291 -26.55 0.24 -30.45
C LEU A 291 -26.92 -0.26 -29.05
N GLU A 292 -28.22 -0.42 -28.87
CA GLU A 292 -28.88 -1.12 -27.77
C GLU A 292 -28.43 -2.58 -27.73
N GLU A 293 -28.29 -3.16 -26.54
CA GLU A 293 -28.79 -4.52 -26.31
C GLU A 293 -28.95 -4.79 -24.81
N ASN A 294 -30.14 -5.32 -24.50
CA ASN A 294 -30.68 -5.63 -23.19
C ASN A 294 -29.92 -6.76 -22.50
N PHE A 295 -29.78 -6.72 -21.17
CA PHE A 295 -29.76 -7.96 -20.38
C PHE A 295 -30.48 -7.80 -19.04
N ASP A 296 -31.42 -8.72 -18.83
CA ASP A 296 -32.44 -8.78 -17.79
C ASP A 296 -31.93 -8.89 -16.36
N LEU A 297 -32.64 -8.21 -15.46
CA LEU A 297 -32.66 -8.48 -14.03
C LEU A 297 -33.31 -9.84 -13.73
N LYS A 298 -32.63 -10.70 -12.96
CA LYS A 298 -33.28 -11.65 -12.05
C LYS A 298 -32.59 -11.68 -10.70
N GLN A 299 -33.14 -10.87 -9.80
CA GLN A 299 -33.56 -11.19 -8.42
C GLN A 299 -32.94 -12.42 -7.76
N ALA A 300 -32.20 -12.20 -6.67
CA ALA A 300 -32.12 -13.14 -5.56
C ALA A 300 -32.11 -12.35 -4.24
N ASN A 301 -33.14 -12.62 -3.45
CA ASN A 301 -33.44 -12.04 -2.15
C ASN A 301 -32.36 -12.36 -1.09
N GLU A 302 -32.30 -11.43 -0.12
CA GLU A 302 -32.15 -11.62 1.32
C GLU A 302 -31.22 -12.73 1.83
N LEU A 303 -30.20 -12.32 2.60
CA LEU A 303 -29.88 -12.94 3.88
C LEU A 303 -29.13 -11.93 4.76
N TYR A 304 -29.82 -11.51 5.83
CA TYR A 304 -29.29 -10.84 7.01
C TYR A 304 -28.20 -11.70 7.67
N VAL A 305 -27.04 -11.13 8.00
CA VAL A 305 -26.32 -11.38 9.27
C VAL A 305 -25.42 -10.18 9.59
N HIS A 306 -25.56 -9.59 10.79
CA HIS A 306 -24.62 -8.64 11.41
C HIS A 306 -23.20 -9.25 11.53
N PRO A 307 -22.15 -8.41 11.71
CA PRO A 307 -21.37 -8.62 12.91
C PRO A 307 -20.80 -7.34 13.57
N LEU A 308 -21.02 -7.29 14.88
CA LEU A 308 -20.19 -6.60 15.87
C LEU A 308 -18.87 -7.36 16.05
N CYS A 309 -17.76 -6.65 15.93
CA CYS A 309 -16.69 -6.43 16.93
C CYS A 309 -15.50 -5.74 16.23
#